data_AF-A0A7S3N5W7-F1
#
_entry.id   AF-A0A7S3N5W7-F1
#
_cell.length_a   1.000
_cell.length_b   1.000
_cell.length_c   1.000
_cell.angle_alpha   90.00
_cell.angle_beta   90.00
_cell.angle_gamma   90.00
#
_symmetry.space_group_name_H-M   'P 1'
#
loop_
_entity.id
_entity.type
_entity.pdbx_description
1 polymer ?
#
loop_
_entity_poly.entity_id
_entity_poly.type
_entity_poly.pdbx_seq_one_letter_code
_entity_poly.pdbx_strand_id
1 'polypeptide(L)'
;MVMFLYLPLFLEVGFILALISVSFPLIIFQLQFACVVVYFISVTLISEWRVKLFEHEADTNNAFVQKATDSLMNYETVHYFNALEHESERYIGALKEYEKANIKVSISLVIINNVHTIIITVGLLSSLILSTKMHYDGLLTIGDIVMLITLILQIYAPMFFIGTFYRVLRRSLVGVKQIFDLFNIDQEIKDVDHPLP
;
A
#
# COMPACT_ATOMS: atom_id res chain seq x y z
N MET A 1 -10.68 6.67 11.35
CA MET A 1 -11.60 6.89 10.22
C MET A 1 -11.33 5.94 9.04
N VAL A 2 -10.10 5.87 8.51
CA VAL A 2 -9.80 5.00 7.33
C VAL A 2 -9.94 3.49 7.62
N MET A 3 -9.70 3.02 8.84
CA MET A 3 -9.81 1.60 9.20
C MET A 3 -11.24 1.04 9.11
N PHE A 4 -12.26 1.85 9.42
CA PHE A 4 -13.67 1.47 9.29
C PHE A 4 -14.11 1.32 7.83
N LEU A 5 -13.40 1.94 6.88
CA LEU A 5 -13.68 1.84 5.45
C LEU A 5 -13.22 0.50 4.85
N TYR A 6 -12.16 -0.09 5.41
CA TYR A 6 -11.57 -1.32 4.86
C TYR A 6 -12.17 -2.61 5.44
N LEU A 7 -12.69 -2.58 6.67
CA LEU A 7 -13.36 -3.74 7.29
C LEU A 7 -14.47 -4.36 6.41
N PRO A 8 -15.42 -3.60 5.84
CA PRO A 8 -16.47 -4.18 4.99
C PRO A 8 -15.91 -4.83 3.73
N LEU A 9 -14.78 -4.34 3.19
CA LEU A 9 -14.15 -4.89 1.99
C LEU A 9 -13.60 -6.30 2.22
N PHE A 10 -13.01 -6.56 3.40
CA PHE A 10 -12.56 -7.92 3.74
C PHE A 10 -13.72 -8.87 3.98
N LEU A 11 -14.80 -8.36 4.59
CA LEU A 11 -16.01 -9.14 4.80
C LEU A 11 -16.65 -9.50 3.45
N GLU A 12 -16.68 -8.56 2.50
CA GLU A 12 -17.15 -8.78 1.13
C GLU A 12 -16.35 -9.87 0.42
N VAL A 13 -15.01 -9.81 0.43
CA VAL A 13 -14.16 -10.87 -0.14
C VAL A 13 -14.42 -12.22 0.53
N GLY A 14 -14.54 -12.24 1.86
CA GLY A 14 -14.86 -13.46 2.60
C GLY A 14 -16.22 -14.05 2.21
N PHE A 15 -17.23 -13.18 2.04
CA PHE A 15 -18.57 -13.58 1.61
C PHE A 15 -18.57 -14.14 0.18
N ILE A 16 -17.83 -13.51 -0.75
CA ILE A 16 -17.73 -14.00 -2.13
C ILE A 16 -17.00 -15.35 -2.17
N LEU A 17 -15.91 -15.53 -1.41
CA LEU A 17 -15.21 -16.82 -1.32
C LEU A 17 -16.11 -17.91 -0.72
N ALA A 18 -16.91 -17.57 0.31
CA ALA A 18 -17.89 -18.50 0.88
C ALA A 18 -18.97 -18.87 -0.14
N LEU A 19 -19.47 -17.89 -0.90
CA LEU A 19 -20.44 -18.13 -1.97
C LEU A 19 -19.86 -19.06 -3.04
N ILE A 20 -18.62 -18.81 -3.49
CA ILE A 20 -17.93 -19.68 -4.45
C ILE A 20 -17.78 -21.10 -3.89
N SER A 21 -17.47 -21.25 -2.60
CA SER A 21 -17.34 -22.57 -1.97
C SER A 21 -18.64 -23.38 -1.93
N VAL A 22 -19.80 -22.73 -1.92
CA VAL A 22 -21.11 -23.39 -1.84
C VAL A 22 -21.72 -23.58 -3.24
N SER A 23 -21.56 -22.60 -4.12
CA SER A 23 -22.17 -22.58 -5.45
C SER A 23 -21.36 -23.31 -6.52
N PHE A 24 -20.04 -23.45 -6.34
CA PHE A 24 -19.15 -24.02 -7.33
C PHE A 24 -18.38 -25.23 -6.79
N PRO A 25 -17.90 -26.12 -7.68
CA PRO A 25 -17.04 -27.23 -7.28
C PRO A 25 -15.75 -26.77 -6.57
N LEU A 26 -15.26 -27.61 -5.66
CA LEU A 26 -14.11 -27.31 -4.79
C LEU A 26 -12.86 -26.84 -5.56
N ILE A 27 -12.64 -27.35 -6.77
CA ILE A 27 -11.50 -26.98 -7.62
C ILE A 27 -11.49 -25.48 -7.98
N ILE A 28 -12.66 -24.88 -8.21
CA ILE A 28 -12.79 -23.44 -8.52
C ILE A 28 -12.50 -22.63 -7.26
N PHE A 29 -13.03 -23.05 -6.11
CA PHE A 29 -12.73 -22.41 -4.83
C PHE A 29 -11.23 -22.42 -4.51
N GLN A 30 -10.58 -23.58 -4.65
CA GLN A 30 -9.14 -23.72 -4.39
C GLN A 30 -8.31 -22.81 -5.31
N LEU A 31 -8.69 -22.71 -6.59
CA LEU A 31 -8.05 -21.80 -7.54
C LEU A 31 -8.20 -20.34 -7.09
N GLN A 32 -9.41 -19.89 -6.78
CA GLN A 32 -9.62 -18.50 -6.33
C GLN A 32 -8.91 -18.19 -5.02
N PHE A 33 -8.99 -19.09 -4.05
CA PHE A 33 -8.31 -18.93 -2.77
C PHE A 33 -6.80 -18.81 -2.97
N ALA A 34 -6.20 -19.65 -3.82
CA ALA A 34 -4.79 -19.56 -4.16
C ALA A 34 -4.44 -18.22 -4.84
N CYS A 35 -5.26 -17.76 -5.80
CA CYS A 35 -5.07 -16.45 -6.44
C CYS A 35 -5.11 -15.29 -5.43
N VAL A 36 -6.06 -15.31 -4.49
CA VAL A 36 -6.18 -14.29 -3.43
C VAL A 36 -4.95 -14.30 -2.52
N VAL A 37 -4.48 -15.47 -2.10
CA VAL A 37 -3.28 -15.60 -1.25
C VAL A 37 -2.03 -15.09 -1.98
N VAL A 38 -1.84 -15.49 -3.23
CA VAL A 38 -0.71 -15.04 -4.07
C VAL A 38 -0.75 -13.52 -4.27
N TYR A 39 -1.94 -12.97 -4.54
CA TYR A 39 -2.15 -11.53 -4.67
C TYR A 39 -1.80 -10.81 -3.37
N PHE A 40 -2.33 -11.28 -2.23
CA PHE A 40 -2.10 -10.70 -0.93
C PHE A 40 -0.59 -10.63 -0.60
N ILE A 41 0.13 -11.75 -0.76
CA ILE A 41 1.56 -11.82 -0.47
C ILE A 41 2.35 -10.91 -1.40
N SER A 42 2.13 -10.99 -2.71
CA SER A 42 2.88 -10.23 -3.72
C SER A 42 2.72 -8.72 -3.52
N VAL A 43 1.48 -8.27 -3.32
CA VAL A 43 1.19 -6.84 -3.14
C VAL A 43 1.74 -6.32 -1.81
N THR A 44 1.67 -7.12 -0.74
CA THR A 44 2.20 -6.72 0.57
C THR A 44 3.72 -6.55 0.53
N LEU A 45 4.45 -7.50 -0.06
CA LEU A 45 5.92 -7.43 -0.17
C LEU A 45 6.37 -6.21 -0.99
N ILE A 46 5.73 -5.97 -2.15
CA ILE A 46 6.07 -4.81 -2.98
C ILE A 46 5.68 -3.52 -2.27
N SER A 47 4.54 -3.49 -1.59
CA SER A 47 4.09 -2.34 -0.81
C SER A 47 5.10 -1.96 0.28
N GLU A 48 5.63 -2.93 1.03
CA GLU A 48 6.66 -2.68 2.05
C GLU A 48 7.95 -2.12 1.44
N TRP A 49 8.39 -2.66 0.29
CA TRP A 49 9.54 -2.12 -0.43
C TRP A 49 9.30 -0.69 -0.91
N ARG A 50 8.10 -0.38 -1.42
CA ARG A 50 7.73 0.97 -1.87
C ARG A 50 7.79 2.00 -0.76
N VAL A 51 7.47 1.64 0.48
CA VAL A 51 7.54 2.58 1.62
C VAL A 51 8.93 3.21 1.73
N LYS A 52 9.99 2.43 1.59
CA LYS A 52 11.38 2.94 1.66
C LYS A 52 11.70 3.92 0.53
N LEU A 53 11.09 3.75 -0.64
CA LEU A 53 11.25 4.69 -1.76
C LEU A 53 10.55 6.02 -1.48
N PHE A 54 9.33 5.97 -0.93
CA PHE A 54 8.60 7.17 -0.54
C PHE A 54 9.27 7.91 0.61
N GLU A 55 9.86 7.20 1.58
CA GLU A 55 10.65 7.82 2.66
C GLU A 55 11.87 8.57 2.08
N HIS A 56 12.63 7.92 1.21
CA HIS A 56 13.79 8.55 0.57
C HIS A 56 13.43 9.75 -0.32
N GLU A 57 12.32 9.66 -1.06
CA GLU A 57 11.80 10.76 -1.87
C GLU A 57 11.37 11.94 -0.98
N ALA A 58 10.68 11.68 0.13
CA ALA A 58 10.31 12.72 1.09
C ALA A 58 11.54 13.41 1.70
N ASP A 59 12.58 12.65 2.07
CA ASP A 59 13.82 13.20 2.64
C ASP A 59 14.55 14.11 1.64
N THR A 60 14.68 13.66 0.39
CA THR A 60 15.33 14.46 -0.69
C THR A 60 14.51 15.69 -1.07
N ASN A 61 13.18 15.58 -1.09
CA ASN A 61 12.28 16.71 -1.31
C ASN A 61 12.42 17.75 -0.20
N ASN A 62 12.44 17.33 1.07
CA ASN A 62 12.63 18.23 2.20
C ASN A 62 13.98 18.97 2.12
N ALA A 63 15.06 18.26 1.79
CA ALA A 63 16.38 18.87 1.62
C ALA A 63 16.43 19.88 0.45
N PHE A 64 15.75 19.56 -0.67
CA PHE A 64 15.60 20.46 -1.81
C PHE A 64 14.83 21.73 -1.43
N VAL A 65 13.65 21.59 -0.81
CA VAL A 65 12.80 22.71 -0.39
C VAL A 65 13.52 23.58 0.64
N GLN A 66 14.23 22.98 1.58
CA GLN A 66 15.03 23.71 2.57
C GLN A 66 16.08 24.59 1.89
N LYS A 67 16.90 24.01 1.00
CA LYS A 67 17.93 24.76 0.25
C LYS A 67 17.31 25.88 -0.58
N ALA A 68 16.20 25.60 -1.28
CA ALA A 68 15.50 26.62 -2.07
C ALA A 68 15.02 27.79 -1.22
N THR A 69 14.48 27.49 -0.03
CA THR A 69 14.00 28.50 0.92
C THR A 69 15.16 29.33 1.48
N ASP A 70 16.27 28.68 1.84
CA ASP A 70 17.48 29.36 2.33
C ASP A 70 18.08 30.30 1.27
N SER A 71 18.10 29.90 -0.01
CA SER A 71 18.58 30.75 -1.10
C SER A 71 17.69 31.98 -1.30
N LEU A 72 16.37 31.84 -1.14
CA LEU A 72 15.41 32.95 -1.25
C LEU A 72 15.54 33.93 -0.07
N MET A 73 15.66 33.40 1.15
CA MET A 73 15.81 34.23 2.35
C MET A 73 17.14 35.00 2.37
N ASN A 74 18.22 34.40 1.86
CA ASN A 74 19.56 34.98 1.86
C ASN A 74 20.00 35.53 0.49
N TYR A 75 19.04 35.87 -0.38
CA TYR A 75 19.31 36.33 -1.74
C TYR A 75 20.28 37.52 -1.79
N GLU A 76 20.08 38.51 -0.91
CA GLU A 76 20.96 39.69 -0.82
C GLU A 76 22.38 39.29 -0.43
N THR A 77 22.54 38.42 0.57
CA THR A 77 23.85 37.94 1.02
C THR A 77 24.60 37.21 -0.10
N VAL A 78 23.92 36.35 -0.86
CA VAL A 78 24.54 35.64 -2.00
C VAL A 78 25.02 36.63 -3.07
N HIS A 79 24.25 37.68 -3.33
CA HIS A 79 24.63 38.76 -4.25
C HIS A 79 25.81 39.59 -3.71
N TYR A 80 25.81 39.93 -2.42
CA TYR A 80 26.91 40.68 -1.79
C TYR A 80 28.25 39.95 -1.91
N PHE A 81 28.25 38.61 -1.80
CA PHE A 81 29.46 37.79 -1.93
C PHE A 81 29.72 37.27 -3.35
N ASN A 82 28.91 37.65 -4.34
CA ASN A 82 28.99 37.18 -5.72
C ASN A 82 29.05 35.65 -5.85
N ALA A 83 28.30 34.93 -4.98
CA ALA A 83 28.34 33.48 -4.82
C ALA A 83 27.22 32.74 -5.57
N LEU A 84 26.59 33.39 -6.55
CA LEU A 84 25.42 32.88 -7.29
C LEU A 84 25.68 31.54 -7.98
N GLU A 85 26.85 31.38 -8.59
CA GLU A 85 27.19 30.16 -9.33
C GLU A 85 27.31 28.96 -8.38
N HIS A 86 27.94 29.16 -7.22
CA HIS A 86 28.04 28.14 -6.18
C HIS A 86 26.66 27.74 -5.62
N GLU A 87 25.80 28.73 -5.36
CA GLU A 87 24.46 28.48 -4.82
C GLU A 87 23.55 27.78 -5.85
N SER A 88 23.69 28.15 -7.13
CA SER A 88 23.02 27.49 -8.26
C SER A 88 23.44 26.03 -8.40
N GLU A 89 24.74 25.72 -8.32
CA GLU A 89 25.24 24.34 -8.34
C GLU A 89 24.69 23.51 -7.18
N ARG A 90 24.65 24.08 -5.98
CA ARG A 90 24.10 23.44 -4.78
C ARG A 90 22.61 23.14 -4.92
N TYR A 91 21.85 24.07 -5.49
CA TYR A 91 20.43 23.91 -5.79
C TYR A 91 20.20 22.82 -6.85
N ILE A 92 20.91 22.88 -7.98
CA ILE A 92 20.83 21.89 -9.06
C ILE A 92 21.20 20.48 -8.55
N GLY A 93 22.20 20.38 -7.66
CA GLY A 93 22.56 19.13 -7.02
C GLY A 93 21.40 18.51 -6.22
N ALA A 94 20.77 19.30 -5.35
CA ALA A 94 19.63 18.85 -4.55
C ALA A 94 18.41 18.49 -5.43
N LEU A 95 18.14 19.28 -6.47
CA LEU A 95 17.06 19.02 -7.42
C LEU A 95 17.28 17.68 -8.16
N LYS A 96 18.50 17.39 -8.60
CA LYS A 96 18.83 16.12 -9.27
C LYS A 96 18.67 14.91 -8.36
N GLU A 97 18.98 15.05 -7.06
CA GLU A 97 18.78 13.97 -6.09
C GLU A 97 17.29 13.69 -5.87
N TYR A 98 16.49 14.74 -5.67
CA TYR A 98 15.03 14.65 -5.59
C TYR A 98 14.43 14.03 -6.86
N GLU A 99 14.82 14.49 -8.05
CA GLU A 99 14.31 13.97 -9.31
C GLU A 99 14.59 12.47 -9.46
N LYS A 100 15.82 12.03 -9.12
CA LYS A 100 16.17 10.60 -9.12
C LYS A 100 15.30 9.78 -8.16
N ALA A 101 15.00 10.31 -6.98
CA ALA A 101 14.14 9.64 -6.01
C ALA A 101 12.68 9.58 -6.50
N ASN A 102 12.15 10.68 -7.02
CA ASN A 102 10.80 10.78 -7.57
C ASN A 102 10.57 9.85 -8.80
N ILE A 103 11.58 9.72 -9.67
CA ILE A 103 11.53 8.76 -10.79
C ILE A 103 11.39 7.32 -10.27
N LYS A 104 12.13 6.93 -9.21
CA LYS A 104 12.01 5.60 -8.60
C LYS A 104 10.61 5.36 -8.03
N VAL A 105 10.02 6.36 -7.36
CA VAL A 105 8.64 6.29 -6.86
C VAL A 105 7.66 6.10 -8.02
N SER A 106 7.82 6.85 -9.10
CA SER A 106 6.97 6.75 -10.30
C SER A 106 7.08 5.38 -10.97
N ILE A 107 8.30 4.86 -11.15
CA ILE A 107 8.53 3.50 -11.68
C ILE A 107 7.87 2.46 -10.76
N SER A 108 7.96 2.64 -9.44
CA SER A 108 7.34 1.71 -8.49
C SER A 108 5.81 1.64 -8.62
N LEU A 109 5.16 2.75 -9.02
CA LEU A 109 3.72 2.78 -9.29
C LEU A 109 3.36 1.95 -10.52
N VAL A 110 4.18 2.03 -11.57
CA VAL A 110 4.02 1.21 -12.78
C VAL A 110 4.22 -0.27 -12.45
N ILE A 111 5.24 -0.60 -11.65
CA ILE A 111 5.50 -1.99 -11.23
C ILE A 111 4.30 -2.57 -10.49
N ILE A 112 3.75 -1.87 -9.49
CA ILE A 112 2.63 -2.41 -8.72
C ILE A 112 1.37 -2.59 -9.58
N ASN A 113 1.09 -1.64 -10.48
CA ASN A 113 -0.06 -1.73 -11.38
C ASN A 113 0.08 -2.92 -12.35
N ASN A 114 1.29 -3.16 -12.87
CA ASN A 114 1.55 -4.34 -13.70
C ASN A 114 1.38 -5.63 -12.92
N VAL A 115 1.84 -5.70 -11.67
CA VAL A 115 1.64 -6.88 -10.82
C VAL A 115 0.16 -7.16 -10.59
N HIS A 116 -0.65 -6.14 -10.30
CA HIS A 116 -2.10 -6.28 -10.20
C HIS A 116 -2.70 -6.83 -11.50
N THR A 117 -2.39 -6.21 -12.63
CA THR A 117 -2.92 -6.63 -13.93
C THR A 117 -2.53 -8.06 -14.25
N ILE A 118 -1.26 -8.45 -14.09
CA ILE A 118 -0.78 -9.80 -14.40
C ILE A 118 -1.51 -10.84 -13.55
N ILE A 119 -1.61 -10.62 -12.23
CA ILE A 119 -2.26 -11.59 -11.34
C ILE A 119 -3.75 -11.72 -11.67
N ILE A 120 -4.45 -10.60 -11.90
CA ILE A 120 -5.88 -10.59 -12.26
C ILE A 120 -6.09 -11.30 -13.60
N THR A 121 -5.29 -10.98 -14.62
CA THR A 121 -5.41 -11.58 -15.95
C THR A 121 -5.14 -13.08 -15.91
N VAL A 122 -4.09 -13.53 -15.21
CA VAL A 122 -3.77 -14.96 -15.08
C VAL A 122 -4.85 -15.69 -14.26
N GLY A 123 -5.35 -15.07 -13.18
CA GLY A 123 -6.45 -15.61 -12.38
C GLY A 123 -7.73 -15.76 -13.20
N LEU A 124 -8.14 -14.73 -13.94
CA LEU A 124 -9.30 -14.78 -14.82
C LEU A 124 -9.15 -15.80 -15.94
N LEU A 125 -7.99 -15.83 -16.61
CA LEU A 125 -7.73 -16.75 -17.71
C LEU A 125 -7.79 -18.23 -17.24
N SER A 126 -7.12 -18.54 -16.13
CA SER A 126 -7.14 -19.89 -15.56
C SER A 126 -8.54 -20.31 -15.13
N SER A 127 -9.30 -19.39 -14.53
CA SER A 127 -10.69 -19.61 -14.14
C SER A 127 -11.59 -19.86 -15.33
N LEU A 128 -11.41 -19.09 -16.41
CA LEU A 128 -12.18 -19.23 -17.64
C LEU A 128 -11.93 -20.57 -18.33
N ILE A 129 -10.67 -20.99 -18.40
CA ILE A 129 -10.29 -22.30 -18.97
C ILE A 129 -10.95 -23.43 -18.17
N LEU A 130 -10.86 -23.35 -16.84
CA LEU A 130 -11.46 -24.34 -15.95
C LEU A 130 -12.99 -24.35 -16.06
N SER A 131 -13.64 -23.20 -15.99
CA SER A 131 -15.10 -23.10 -16.05
C SER A 131 -15.65 -23.54 -17.42
N THR A 132 -14.95 -23.24 -18.51
CA THR A 132 -15.34 -23.68 -19.86
C THR A 132 -15.24 -25.20 -20.00
N LYS A 133 -14.19 -25.81 -19.44
CA LYS A 133 -14.08 -27.28 -19.40
C LYS A 133 -15.24 -27.89 -18.62
N MET A 134 -15.55 -27.35 -17.44
CA MET A 134 -16.66 -27.85 -16.60
C MET A 134 -18.04 -27.63 -17.25
N HIS A 135 -18.19 -26.60 -18.07
CA HIS A 135 -19.38 -26.40 -18.88
C HIS A 135 -19.52 -27.48 -19.95
N TYR A 136 -18.43 -27.85 -20.63
CA TYR A 136 -18.43 -28.97 -21.58
C TYR A 136 -18.77 -30.30 -20.91
N ASP A 137 -18.30 -30.50 -19.67
CA ASP A 137 -18.61 -31.66 -18.84
C ASP A 137 -20.06 -31.64 -18.29
N GLY A 138 -20.86 -30.62 -18.61
CA GLY A 138 -22.26 -30.48 -18.19
C GLY A 138 -22.45 -30.08 -16.72
N LEU A 139 -21.38 -29.69 -16.02
CA LEU A 139 -21.40 -29.33 -14.60
C LEU A 139 -21.78 -27.88 -14.34
N LEU A 140 -21.58 -27.00 -15.31
CA LEU A 140 -21.87 -25.57 -15.22
C LEU A 140 -22.67 -25.10 -16.43
N THR A 141 -23.55 -24.13 -16.23
CA THR A 141 -24.23 -23.41 -17.32
C THR A 141 -23.39 -22.20 -17.76
N ILE A 142 -23.75 -21.61 -18.91
CA ILE A 142 -23.15 -20.34 -19.36
C ILE A 142 -23.41 -19.22 -18.33
N GLY A 143 -24.57 -19.25 -17.66
CA GLY A 143 -24.90 -18.32 -16.59
C GLY A 143 -23.92 -18.41 -15.42
N ASP A 144 -23.51 -19.63 -15.05
CA ASP A 144 -22.57 -19.85 -13.95
C ASP A 144 -21.16 -19.36 -14.30
N ILE A 145 -20.75 -19.43 -15.58
CA ILE A 145 -19.47 -18.85 -16.04
C ILE A 145 -19.48 -17.33 -15.87
N VAL A 146 -20.56 -16.67 -16.33
CA VAL A 146 -20.68 -15.21 -16.20
C VAL A 146 -20.72 -14.81 -14.72
N MET A 147 -21.48 -15.55 -13.91
CA MET A 147 -21.53 -15.35 -12.46
C MET A 147 -20.12 -15.49 -11.84
N LEU A 148 -19.38 -16.54 -12.17
CA LEU A 148 -18.02 -16.73 -11.67
C LEU A 148 -17.11 -15.55 -12.03
N ILE A 149 -17.13 -15.09 -13.29
CA ILE A 149 -16.32 -13.94 -13.72
C ILE A 149 -16.70 -12.69 -12.91
N THR A 150 -17.99 -12.43 -12.71
CA THR A 150 -18.45 -11.26 -11.94
C THR A 150 -18.01 -11.33 -10.48
N LEU A 151 -18.11 -12.49 -9.83
CA LEU A 151 -17.65 -12.71 -8.46
C LEU A 151 -16.13 -12.52 -8.33
N ILE A 152 -15.36 -13.03 -9.31
CA ILE A 152 -13.91 -12.86 -9.32
C ILE A 152 -13.54 -11.37 -9.44
N LEU A 153 -14.20 -10.61 -10.31
CA LEU A 153 -13.96 -9.17 -10.43
C LEU A 153 -14.30 -8.42 -9.13
N GLN A 154 -15.38 -8.82 -8.44
CA GLN A 154 -15.74 -8.28 -7.14
C GLN A 154 -14.72 -8.61 -6.05
N ILE A 155 -14.05 -9.76 -6.10
CA ILE A 155 -12.93 -10.05 -5.19
C ILE A 155 -11.78 -9.07 -5.43
N TYR A 156 -11.43 -8.78 -6.69
CA TYR A 156 -10.26 -7.98 -7.00
C TYR A 156 -10.42 -6.47 -6.75
N ALA A 157 -11.63 -5.92 -6.86
CA ALA A 157 -11.91 -4.51 -6.58
C ALA A 157 -11.44 -4.06 -5.17
N PRO A 158 -11.84 -4.72 -4.05
CA PRO A 158 -11.36 -4.39 -2.71
C PRO A 158 -9.87 -4.71 -2.52
N MET A 159 -9.35 -5.73 -3.20
CA MET A 159 -7.94 -6.11 -3.10
C MET A 159 -6.99 -5.01 -3.58
N PHE A 160 -7.40 -4.11 -4.47
CA PHE A 160 -6.56 -2.98 -4.93
C PHE A 160 -6.08 -2.09 -3.75
N PHE A 161 -6.88 -2.02 -2.68
CA PHE A 161 -6.56 -1.23 -1.50
C PHE A 161 -5.72 -1.97 -0.44
N ILE A 162 -5.37 -3.24 -0.68
CA ILE A 162 -4.74 -4.11 0.32
C ILE A 162 -3.41 -3.56 0.83
N GLY A 163 -2.58 -3.03 -0.08
CA GLY A 163 -1.28 -2.46 0.28
C GLY A 163 -1.44 -1.25 1.21
N THR A 164 -2.43 -0.41 0.95
CA THR A 164 -2.74 0.74 1.81
C THR A 164 -3.30 0.29 3.15
N PHE A 165 -4.23 -0.67 3.16
CA PHE A 165 -4.78 -1.22 4.39
C PHE A 165 -3.68 -1.81 5.29
N TYR A 166 -2.79 -2.64 4.74
CA TYR A 166 -1.70 -3.25 5.50
C TYR A 166 -0.81 -2.20 6.17
N ARG A 167 -0.43 -1.16 5.43
CA ARG A 167 0.37 -0.04 5.97
C ARG A 167 -0.37 0.71 7.09
N VAL A 168 -1.67 0.99 6.90
CA VAL A 168 -2.50 1.66 7.91
C VAL A 168 -2.64 0.80 9.16
N LEU A 169 -2.86 -0.50 9.01
CA LEU A 169 -2.96 -1.45 10.11
C LEU A 169 -1.65 -1.49 10.90
N ARG A 170 -0.52 -1.67 10.21
CA ARG A 170 0.81 -1.71 10.85
C ARG A 170 1.12 -0.42 11.61
N ARG A 171 0.86 0.75 11.01
CA ARG A 171 1.04 2.05 11.67
C ARG A 171 0.14 2.19 12.90
N SER A 172 -1.12 1.76 12.81
CA SER A 172 -2.06 1.83 13.94
C SER A 172 -1.63 0.93 15.10
N LEU A 173 -1.14 -0.28 14.81
CA LEU A 173 -0.62 -1.20 15.82
C LEU A 173 0.63 -0.64 16.53
N VAL A 174 1.56 -0.02 15.77
CA VAL A 174 2.73 0.65 16.36
C VAL A 174 2.31 1.82 17.25
N GLY A 175 1.34 2.63 16.81
CA GLY A 175 0.83 3.74 17.63
C GLY A 175 0.15 3.28 18.93
N VAL A 176 -0.65 2.21 18.87
CA VAL A 176 -1.25 1.59 20.07
C VAL A 176 -0.17 1.09 21.02
N LYS A 177 0.88 0.45 20.49
CA LYS A 177 2.02 0.01 21.30
C LYS A 177 2.68 1.18 22.03
N GLN A 178 2.91 2.32 21.36
CA GLN A 178 3.50 3.50 22.00
C GLN A 178 2.65 4.05 23.15
N ILE A 179 1.31 4.00 23.03
CA ILE A 179 0.41 4.41 24.11
C ILE A 179 0.51 3.44 25.30
N PHE A 180 0.53 2.14 25.04
CA PHE A 180 0.74 1.14 26.10
C PHE A 180 2.12 1.27 26.75
N ASP A 181 3.15 1.57 25.96
CA ASP A 181 4.50 1.84 26.47
C ASP A 181 4.49 3.09 27.37
N LEU A 182 3.73 4.14 27.01
CA LEU A 182 3.55 5.35 27.83
C LEU A 182 2.84 5.05 29.17
N PHE A 183 1.82 4.18 29.16
CA PHE A 183 1.16 3.72 30.38
C PHE A 183 2.08 2.87 31.28
N ASN A 184 3.14 2.28 30.72
CA ASN A 184 4.15 1.50 31.44
C ASN A 184 5.36 2.34 31.90
N ILE A 185 5.37 3.65 31.65
CA ILE A 185 6.42 4.52 32.21
C ILE A 185 6.14 4.68 33.71
N ASP A 186 7.06 4.20 34.53
CA ASP A 186 7.02 4.42 35.97
C ASP A 186 7.03 5.93 36.28
N GLN A 187 6.19 6.37 37.23
CA GLN A 187 6.16 7.75 37.68
C GLN A 187 7.54 8.14 38.23
N GLU A 188 8.18 9.12 37.58
CA GLU A 188 9.51 9.62 37.97
C GLU A 188 9.49 10.34 39.33
N ILE A 189 8.33 10.90 39.71
CA ILE A 189 8.06 11.47 41.03
C ILE A 189 6.76 10.85 41.54
N LYS A 190 6.85 10.04 42.59
CA LYS A 190 5.68 9.54 43.33
C LYS A 190 5.28 10.60 44.35
N ASP A 191 4.04 11.06 44.30
CA ASP A 191 3.49 11.91 45.34
C ASP A 191 3.56 11.18 46.68
N VAL A 192 3.93 11.91 47.73
CA VAL A 192 3.95 11.38 49.10
C VAL A 192 2.51 11.15 49.56
N ASP A 193 2.21 9.97 50.11
CA ASP A 193 0.94 9.72 50.80
C ASP A 193 0.81 10.76 51.93
N HIS A 194 -0.05 11.75 51.72
CA HIS A 194 -0.24 12.98 52.50
C HIS A 194 0.81 14.09 52.29
N PRO A 195 0.61 14.96 51.28
CA PRO A 195 1.35 16.22 51.20
C PRO A 195 1.00 17.08 52.42
N LEU A 196 2.03 17.52 53.16
CA LEU A 196 1.86 18.52 54.21
C LEU A 196 1.40 19.85 53.59
N PRO A 197 0.49 20.58 54.25
CA PRO A 197 -0.17 21.78 53.72
C PRO A 197 0.79 22.95 53.43
#